data_AF-A0A223KUW8-F1
#
_entry.id   AF-A0A223KUW8-F1
#
_cell.length_a   1.000
_cell.length_b   1.000
_cell.length_c   1.000
_cell.angle_alpha   90.00
_cell.angle_beta   90.00
_cell.angle_gamma   90.00
#
_symmetry.space_group_name_H-M   'P 1'
#
loop_
_entity.id
_entity.type
_entity.pdbx_description
1 polymer ?
#
loop_
_entity_poly.entity_id
_entity_poly.type
_entity_poly.pdbx_seq_one_letter_code
_entity_poly.pdbx_strand_id
1 'polypeptide(L)'
;MTTIFFLYSRATKGGGAVLKSTSSGGGTTATSSSGGGTTATSSSGGGVSTSTQSGGGTTQTSSGGGDHRHTLFTDTGMTVPAPTSWRLFDVYTGIGTYSTMSLPSDTPGSVATYSSSGNHTHSITLPAHSHSFSTPSHTHNVTIENHQHTVAIPNHTHDIDIPDHTHEIEHGIFKLSEKPTAVTIKVDGQVIPYTQTSATSLDLVPYLSRDSNGKIRRGEWHTVEITPNNLGRITAQITNQFFIQSRGGGDY
;
A
#
# COMPACT_ATOMS: atom_id res chain seq x y z
N MET A 1 -48.11 -48.89 39.25
CA MET A 1 -46.97 -48.21 39.90
C MET A 1 -45.80 -48.21 38.93
N THR A 2 -45.44 -47.07 38.34
CA THR A 2 -44.33 -46.99 37.37
C THR A 2 -42.99 -46.85 38.11
N THR A 3 -42.16 -47.89 38.03
CA THR A 3 -40.80 -47.94 38.57
C THR A 3 -39.86 -46.98 37.84
N ILE A 4 -38.79 -46.58 38.52
CA ILE A 4 -37.76 -45.68 37.99
C ILE A 4 -37.01 -46.37 36.83
N PHE A 5 -36.76 -45.65 35.74
CA PHE A 5 -36.02 -46.15 34.59
C PHE A 5 -34.55 -45.71 34.64
N PHE A 6 -33.65 -46.63 34.25
CA PHE A 6 -32.22 -46.39 34.18
C PHE A 6 -31.70 -46.66 32.77
N LEU A 7 -30.81 -45.78 32.29
CA LEU A 7 -29.97 -46.05 31.12
C LEU A 7 -28.59 -46.52 31.56
N TYR A 8 -27.92 -47.27 30.68
CA TYR A 8 -26.58 -47.79 30.90
C TYR A 8 -25.47 -46.97 30.21
N SER A 9 -25.84 -45.97 29.41
CA SER A 9 -24.92 -45.05 28.74
C SER A 9 -25.61 -43.74 28.38
N ARG A 10 -24.85 -42.63 28.40
CA ARG A 10 -25.29 -41.32 27.86
C ARG A 10 -24.16 -40.67 27.06
N ALA A 11 -24.52 -39.88 26.05
CA ALA A 11 -23.54 -39.00 25.39
C ALA A 11 -23.22 -37.81 26.31
N THR A 12 -21.94 -37.49 26.49
CA THR A 12 -21.51 -36.35 27.33
C THR A 12 -21.18 -35.09 26.55
N LYS A 13 -21.06 -35.20 25.23
CA LYS A 13 -20.75 -34.09 24.32
C LYS A 13 -21.65 -34.17 23.10
N GLY A 14 -22.43 -33.13 22.84
CA GLY A 14 -23.38 -33.07 21.72
C GLY A 14 -22.69 -33.26 20.38
N GLY A 15 -23.17 -34.23 19.59
CA GLY A 15 -22.78 -34.39 18.19
C GLY A 15 -23.50 -33.32 17.36
N GLY A 16 -22.74 -32.35 16.86
CA GLY A 16 -23.31 -31.26 16.10
C GLY A 16 -22.25 -30.27 15.64
N ALA A 17 -21.33 -30.73 14.79
CA ALA A 17 -20.53 -29.79 14.01
C ALA A 17 -21.42 -29.22 12.90
N VAL A 18 -22.11 -28.11 13.17
CA VAL A 18 -22.61 -27.26 12.08
C VAL A 18 -21.40 -26.50 11.54
N LEU A 19 -20.72 -27.10 10.57
CA LEU A 19 -19.73 -26.41 9.74
C LEU A 19 -20.47 -25.52 8.74
N LYS A 20 -21.04 -24.40 9.22
CA LYS A 20 -21.33 -23.28 8.33
C LYS A 20 -20.12 -22.38 8.35
N SER A 21 -19.32 -22.45 7.29
CA SER A 21 -18.38 -21.40 6.94
C SER A 21 -19.14 -20.08 6.97
N THR A 22 -18.78 -19.20 7.90
CA THR A 22 -19.36 -17.88 7.95
C THR A 22 -18.91 -17.17 6.67
N SER A 23 -19.86 -16.83 5.80
CA SER A 23 -19.63 -15.83 4.77
C SER A 23 -19.39 -14.50 5.47
N SER A 24 -18.15 -14.24 5.84
CA SER A 24 -17.73 -12.99 6.45
C SER A 24 -17.82 -11.92 5.36
N GLY A 25 -18.84 -11.07 5.49
CA GLY A 25 -19.15 -10.01 4.54
C GLY A 25 -17.92 -9.15 4.27
N GLY A 26 -17.64 -8.90 2.99
CA GLY A 26 -16.50 -8.13 2.52
C GLY A 26 -16.38 -6.80 3.28
N GLY A 27 -15.34 -6.70 4.10
CA GLY A 27 -15.00 -5.51 4.86
C GLY A 27 -13.94 -4.70 4.13
N THR A 28 -14.15 -3.40 4.03
CA THR A 28 -13.08 -2.45 3.67
C THR A 28 -12.29 -2.12 4.93
N THR A 29 -10.99 -2.36 4.93
CA THR A 29 -10.10 -1.95 6.02
C THR A 29 -9.26 -0.77 5.55
N ALA A 30 -9.35 0.36 6.26
CA ALA A 30 -8.43 1.48 6.03
C ALA A 30 -7.06 1.09 6.62
N THR A 31 -6.07 0.85 5.77
CA THR A 31 -4.80 0.24 6.22
C THR A 31 -3.82 1.23 6.82
N SER A 32 -4.01 2.53 6.61
CA SER A 32 -3.26 3.59 7.31
C SER A 32 -3.68 4.97 6.81
N SER A 33 -3.86 5.91 7.74
CA SER A 33 -3.73 7.35 7.45
C SER A 33 -2.27 7.72 7.74
N SER A 34 -1.41 7.67 6.74
CA SER A 34 -0.05 8.16 6.90
C SER A 34 -0.11 9.68 6.92
N GLY A 35 -0.10 10.25 8.13
CA GLY A 35 -0.17 11.69 8.37
C GLY A 35 0.92 12.42 7.57
N GLY A 36 0.52 13.51 6.92
CA GLY A 36 1.38 14.34 6.08
C GLY A 36 2.65 14.73 6.83
N GLY A 37 3.76 14.13 6.43
CA GLY A 37 5.08 14.37 6.99
C GLY A 37 5.90 15.21 6.02
N THR A 38 6.48 16.29 6.51
CA THR A 38 7.50 17.05 5.78
C THR A 38 8.83 16.31 5.90
N THR A 39 9.42 15.91 4.78
CA THR A 39 10.79 15.36 4.74
C THR A 39 11.72 16.41 4.13
N ALA A 40 12.75 16.82 4.90
CA ALA A 40 13.83 17.63 4.37
C ALA A 40 14.70 16.75 3.46
N THR A 41 14.62 16.95 2.16
CA THR A 41 15.27 16.07 1.16
C THR A 41 16.77 16.32 1.03
N SER A 42 17.26 17.49 1.45
CA SER A 42 18.69 17.81 1.45
C SER A 42 18.99 19.13 2.17
N SER A 43 19.98 19.14 3.06
CA SER A 43 20.69 20.33 3.50
C SER A 43 22.00 20.43 2.73
N SER A 44 22.05 21.26 1.70
CA SER A 44 23.31 21.57 1.03
C SER A 44 24.06 22.58 1.88
N GLY A 45 25.12 22.13 2.56
CA GLY A 45 26.02 23.00 3.30
C GLY A 45 26.59 24.08 2.38
N GLY A 46 26.45 25.34 2.76
CA GLY A 46 27.05 26.46 2.03
C GLY A 46 28.55 26.23 1.82
N GLY A 47 29.03 26.51 0.61
CA GLY A 47 30.43 26.32 0.22
C GLY A 47 31.00 27.59 -0.38
N VAL A 48 32.31 27.75 -0.22
CA VAL A 48 33.07 28.78 -0.94
C VAL A 48 33.57 28.14 -2.23
N SER A 49 33.12 28.67 -3.37
CA SER A 49 33.63 28.27 -4.68
C SER A 49 34.72 29.24 -5.12
N THR A 50 35.84 28.69 -5.59
CA THR A 50 36.93 29.47 -6.18
C THR A 50 36.88 29.33 -7.69
N SER A 51 36.84 30.46 -8.39
CA SER A 51 37.01 30.46 -9.85
C SER A 51 38.47 30.11 -10.18
N THR A 52 38.68 29.35 -11.25
CA THR A 52 39.95 28.72 -11.62
C THR A 52 41.14 29.67 -11.56
N GLN A 53 42.17 29.24 -10.85
CA GLN A 53 43.45 29.92 -10.76
C GLN A 53 44.22 29.79 -12.08
N SER A 54 44.12 30.80 -12.95
CA SER A 54 45.25 31.31 -13.74
C SER A 54 44.79 32.45 -14.64
N GLY A 55 45.50 33.57 -14.58
CA GLY A 55 45.28 34.70 -15.49
C GLY A 55 46.31 35.81 -15.34
N GLY A 56 47.51 35.50 -14.84
CA GLY A 56 48.63 36.44 -14.88
C GLY A 56 49.15 36.53 -16.32
N GLY A 57 48.49 37.34 -17.14
CA GLY A 57 48.89 37.61 -18.51
C GLY A 57 49.57 38.96 -18.64
N THR A 58 50.63 39.03 -19.43
CA THR A 58 51.18 40.31 -19.89
C THR A 58 50.30 40.83 -21.02
N THR A 59 49.75 42.04 -20.88
CA THR A 59 49.02 42.71 -21.95
C THR A 59 49.88 43.83 -22.52
N GLN A 60 50.15 43.75 -23.82
CA GLN A 60 50.77 44.87 -24.54
C GLN A 60 49.70 45.94 -24.71
N THR A 61 49.91 47.11 -24.10
CA THR A 61 48.92 48.20 -24.12
C THR A 61 49.13 49.16 -25.29
N SER A 62 50.27 49.09 -25.98
CA SER A 62 50.49 49.78 -27.24
C SER A 62 51.27 48.91 -28.23
N SER A 63 50.78 48.81 -29.47
CA SER A 63 51.65 48.51 -30.61
C SER A 63 52.59 49.69 -30.76
N GLY A 64 53.91 49.45 -30.75
CA GLY A 64 54.93 50.49 -30.61
C GLY A 64 54.64 51.74 -31.45
N GLY A 65 54.75 52.91 -30.82
CA GLY A 65 54.17 54.19 -31.25
C GLY A 65 54.73 54.82 -32.52
N GLY A 66 55.33 54.02 -33.41
CA GLY A 66 55.91 54.47 -34.67
C GLY A 66 57.20 55.25 -34.47
N ASP A 67 58.14 55.04 -35.38
CA ASP A 67 59.37 55.81 -35.42
C ASP A 67 59.10 57.18 -36.07
N HIS A 68 59.50 58.27 -35.42
CA HIS A 68 59.30 59.62 -35.95
C HIS A 68 60.50 60.54 -35.67
N ARG A 69 60.68 61.52 -36.58
CA ARG A 69 61.73 62.52 -36.53
C ARG A 69 61.14 63.87 -36.10
N HIS A 70 61.81 64.58 -35.20
CA HIS A 70 61.33 65.88 -34.74
C HIS A 70 61.79 66.97 -35.70
N THR A 71 60.85 67.81 -36.13
CA THR A 71 61.17 69.07 -36.81
C THR A 71 61.61 70.09 -35.75
N LEU A 72 62.80 70.63 -35.91
CA LEU A 72 63.40 71.64 -35.02
C LEU A 72 62.99 73.05 -35.43
N PHE A 73 63.05 73.36 -36.73
CA PHE A 73 62.70 74.67 -37.27
C PHE A 73 61.89 74.51 -38.55
N THR A 74 60.79 75.23 -38.66
CA THR A 74 59.87 75.09 -39.80
C THR A 74 60.28 76.08 -40.88
N ASP A 75 60.39 75.58 -42.10
CA ASP A 75 60.59 76.46 -43.24
C ASP A 75 59.36 77.34 -43.49
N THR A 76 59.58 78.65 -43.63
CA THR A 76 58.51 79.63 -43.92
C THR A 76 58.16 79.71 -45.40
N GLY A 77 58.98 79.11 -46.27
CA GLY A 77 58.89 79.27 -47.73
C GLY A 77 59.33 80.65 -48.22
N MET A 78 59.77 81.54 -47.34
CA MET A 78 60.23 82.87 -47.68
C MET A 78 61.74 82.89 -47.92
N THR A 79 62.16 83.57 -48.99
CA THR A 79 63.57 83.82 -49.29
C THR A 79 63.85 85.31 -49.30
N VAL A 80 64.96 85.72 -48.69
CA VAL A 80 65.48 87.08 -48.78
C VAL A 80 66.29 87.21 -50.08
N PRO A 81 65.98 88.18 -50.96
CA PRO A 81 66.69 88.39 -52.23
C PRO A 81 68.19 88.73 -52.05
N ALA A 82 68.94 88.70 -53.17
CA ALA A 82 70.38 88.92 -53.29
C ALA A 82 70.94 90.14 -52.50
N PRO A 83 72.22 90.17 -52.09
CA PRO A 83 73.36 89.42 -52.69
C PRO A 83 73.60 88.01 -52.14
N THR A 84 72.96 87.61 -51.04
CA THR A 84 73.32 86.38 -50.31
C THR A 84 72.26 85.28 -50.29
N SER A 85 71.06 85.53 -50.83
CA SER A 85 69.97 84.55 -50.99
C SER A 85 69.79 83.60 -49.79
N TRP A 86 69.09 84.06 -48.75
CA TRP A 86 68.78 83.28 -47.55
C TRP A 86 67.35 82.76 -47.57
N ARG A 87 67.12 81.58 -46.99
CA ARG A 87 65.79 81.04 -46.67
C ARG A 87 65.50 81.26 -45.19
N LEU A 88 64.27 81.68 -44.89
CA LEU A 88 63.84 82.00 -43.53
C LEU A 88 63.11 80.80 -42.89
N PHE A 89 63.42 80.58 -41.62
CA PHE A 89 62.86 79.52 -40.80
C PHE A 89 62.27 80.09 -39.52
N ASP A 90 61.11 79.57 -39.12
CA ASP A 90 60.50 79.86 -37.84
C ASP A 90 61.19 79.04 -36.75
N VAL A 91 61.78 79.75 -35.80
CA VAL A 91 62.39 79.23 -34.59
C VAL A 91 61.43 79.46 -33.44
N TYR A 92 60.82 78.38 -32.95
CA TYR A 92 59.92 78.48 -31.81
C TYR A 92 60.73 78.69 -30.51
N THR A 93 60.57 79.83 -29.86
CA THR A 93 61.33 80.19 -28.64
C THR A 93 60.46 80.17 -27.37
N GLY A 94 59.18 79.81 -27.49
CA GLY A 94 58.22 79.76 -26.37
C GLY A 94 56.79 79.74 -26.88
N ILE A 95 55.81 79.60 -25.97
CA ILE A 95 54.38 79.46 -26.34
C ILE A 95 53.93 80.66 -27.19
N GLY A 96 53.69 80.43 -28.48
CA GLY A 96 53.24 81.44 -29.44
C GLY A 96 54.31 82.45 -29.91
N THR A 97 55.57 82.27 -29.53
CA THR A 97 56.66 83.20 -29.88
C THR A 97 57.63 82.57 -30.87
N TYR A 98 57.90 83.29 -31.96
CA TYR A 98 58.79 82.88 -33.03
C TYR A 98 59.94 83.87 -33.19
N SER A 99 61.15 83.34 -33.34
CA SER A 99 62.33 84.04 -33.83
C SER A 99 62.64 83.55 -35.25
N THR A 100 63.52 84.24 -35.98
CA THR A 100 63.89 83.85 -37.34
C THR A 100 65.31 83.29 -37.39
N MET A 101 65.48 82.17 -38.10
CA MET A 101 66.79 81.66 -38.50
C MET A 101 66.93 81.80 -40.02
N SER A 102 68.08 82.27 -40.47
CA SER A 102 68.42 82.39 -41.89
C SER A 102 69.46 81.34 -42.27
N LEU A 103 69.13 80.46 -43.20
CA LEU A 103 70.06 79.46 -43.79
C LEU A 103 70.18 79.67 -45.29
N PRO A 104 71.26 79.21 -45.95
CA PRO A 104 71.43 79.40 -47.40
C PRO A 104 70.19 78.93 -48.18
N SER A 105 69.81 79.64 -49.24
CA SER A 105 68.55 79.38 -49.98
C SER A 105 68.42 77.98 -50.58
N ASP A 106 69.52 77.24 -50.74
CA ASP A 106 69.57 75.84 -51.16
C ASP A 106 69.27 74.84 -50.02
N THR A 107 69.06 75.30 -48.78
CA THR A 107 68.65 74.47 -47.65
C THR A 107 67.29 73.82 -47.95
N PRO A 108 67.19 72.48 -48.05
CA PRO A 108 65.95 71.81 -48.42
C PRO A 108 64.99 71.67 -47.23
N GLY A 109 63.81 72.30 -47.33
CA GLY A 109 62.70 72.12 -46.38
C GLY A 109 63.04 72.47 -44.93
N SER A 110 62.20 72.04 -43.98
CA SER A 110 62.36 72.26 -42.54
C SER A 110 63.58 71.53 -41.96
N VAL A 111 64.20 72.10 -40.92
CA VAL A 111 65.32 71.48 -40.21
C VAL A 111 64.79 70.47 -39.19
N ALA A 112 65.36 69.26 -39.17
CA ALA A 112 64.97 68.17 -38.28
C ALA A 112 66.18 67.57 -37.54
N THR A 113 65.94 66.83 -36.46
CA THR A 113 66.99 66.10 -35.69
C THR A 113 67.82 65.20 -36.59
N TYR A 114 69.10 64.92 -36.35
CA TYR A 114 69.89 64.08 -37.28
C TYR A 114 69.32 62.68 -37.50
N SER A 115 68.83 62.04 -36.42
CA SER A 115 68.20 60.71 -36.44
C SER A 115 66.77 60.76 -35.92
N SER A 116 66.05 59.65 -36.11
CA SER A 116 64.72 59.42 -35.58
C SER A 116 64.74 59.06 -34.09
N SER A 117 63.60 59.19 -33.40
CA SER A 117 63.46 58.94 -31.96
C SER A 117 63.53 57.45 -31.59
N GLY A 118 63.32 56.55 -32.57
CA GLY A 118 63.31 55.11 -32.37
C GLY A 118 61.94 54.60 -31.88
N ASN A 119 61.65 53.33 -32.18
CA ASN A 119 60.42 52.68 -31.74
C ASN A 119 60.54 52.14 -30.31
N HIS A 120 59.48 52.27 -29.51
CA HIS A 120 59.38 51.66 -28.18
C HIS A 120 57.96 51.14 -27.91
N THR A 121 57.85 50.19 -26.99
CA THR A 121 56.60 49.54 -26.60
C THR A 121 56.38 49.67 -25.10
N HIS A 122 55.13 49.76 -24.67
CA HIS A 122 54.76 49.68 -23.25
C HIS A 122 54.10 48.34 -22.94
N SER A 123 54.53 47.77 -21.82
CA SER A 123 53.98 46.52 -21.31
C SER A 123 53.49 46.74 -19.88
N ILE A 124 52.32 46.21 -19.57
CA ILE A 124 51.80 46.16 -18.20
C ILE A 124 51.73 44.70 -17.77
N THR A 125 52.24 44.42 -16.58
CA THR A 125 52.18 43.10 -15.95
C THR A 125 51.08 43.09 -14.90
N LEU A 126 50.09 42.21 -15.06
CA LEU A 126 49.06 42.00 -14.04
C LEU A 126 49.43 40.81 -13.14
N PRO A 127 49.54 41.00 -11.81
CA PRO A 127 49.78 39.90 -10.89
C PRO A 127 48.66 38.85 -10.93
N ALA A 128 49.03 37.61 -10.63
CA ALA A 128 48.05 36.55 -10.41
C ALA A 128 47.12 36.94 -9.24
N HIS A 129 45.82 36.87 -9.46
CA HIS A 129 44.80 37.07 -8.44
C HIS A 129 43.72 36.00 -8.52
N SER A 130 42.96 35.83 -7.45
CA SER A 130 41.84 34.89 -7.37
C SER A 130 40.58 35.60 -6.92
N HIS A 131 39.44 35.07 -7.37
CA HIS A 131 38.12 35.48 -6.90
C HIS A 131 37.46 34.33 -6.17
N SER A 132 36.91 34.63 -4.99
CA SER A 132 36.05 33.74 -4.24
C SER A 132 34.66 34.34 -4.15
N PHE A 133 33.65 33.48 -4.19
CA PHE A 133 32.29 33.87 -3.86
C PHE A 133 31.65 32.81 -2.97
N SER A 134 30.72 33.25 -2.13
CA SER A 134 30.04 32.41 -1.16
C SER A 134 28.61 32.17 -1.60
N THR A 135 28.21 30.90 -1.67
CA THR A 135 26.80 30.53 -1.83
C THR A 135 26.22 30.27 -0.44
N PRO A 136 25.22 31.04 0.03
CA PRO A 136 24.58 30.82 1.32
C PRO A 136 24.00 29.41 1.44
N SER A 137 24.01 28.88 2.67
CA SER A 137 23.29 27.66 3.01
C SER A 137 21.80 27.85 2.74
N HIS A 138 21.16 26.86 2.11
CA HIS A 138 19.72 26.83 1.87
C HIS A 138 19.16 25.43 2.13
N THR A 139 17.84 25.35 2.30
CA THR A 139 17.13 24.11 2.57
C THR A 139 16.03 23.89 1.54
N HIS A 140 15.82 22.62 1.18
CA HIS A 140 14.68 22.19 0.38
C HIS A 140 13.68 21.47 1.27
N ASN A 141 12.43 21.92 1.22
CA ASN A 141 11.32 21.28 1.92
C ASN A 141 10.35 20.71 0.89
N VAL A 142 10.01 19.44 1.06
CA VAL A 142 8.95 18.78 0.28
C VAL A 142 7.82 18.43 1.25
N THR A 143 6.63 18.94 0.96
CA THR A 143 5.41 18.65 1.71
C THR A 143 4.62 17.59 0.96
N ILE A 144 4.28 16.52 1.66
CA ILE A 144 3.36 15.49 1.16
C ILE A 144 2.06 15.64 1.94
N GLU A 145 0.98 15.96 1.23
CA GLU A 145 -0.36 16.11 1.80
C GLU A 145 -0.87 14.78 2.37
N ASN A 146 -1.78 14.88 3.34
CA ASN A 146 -2.43 13.72 3.92
C ASN A 146 -3.21 12.95 2.85
N HIS A 147 -2.95 11.65 2.72
CA HIS A 147 -3.65 10.76 1.80
C HIS A 147 -4.06 9.46 2.50
N GLN A 148 -5.00 8.75 1.88
CA GLN A 148 -5.55 7.50 2.43
C GLN A 148 -5.33 6.34 1.47
N HIS A 149 -5.07 5.16 2.04
CA HIS A 149 -5.07 3.90 1.32
C HIS A 149 -6.31 3.09 1.68
N THR A 150 -7.02 2.64 0.65
CA THR A 150 -8.17 1.76 0.81
C THR A 150 -7.84 0.40 0.21
N VAL A 151 -7.98 -0.66 1.00
CA VAL A 151 -7.88 -2.04 0.54
C VAL A 151 -9.27 -2.66 0.59
N ALA A 152 -9.76 -3.08 -0.58
CA ALA A 152 -11.04 -3.77 -0.72
C ALA A 152 -10.80 -5.29 -0.75
N ILE A 153 -11.35 -6.00 0.24
CA ILE A 153 -11.34 -7.46 0.27
C ILE A 153 -12.73 -7.95 -0.18
N PRO A 154 -12.85 -8.62 -1.34
CA PRO A 154 -14.11 -9.18 -1.81
C PRO A 154 -14.69 -10.21 -0.83
N ASN A 155 -15.98 -10.49 -1.00
CA ASN A 155 -16.62 -11.57 -0.25
C ASN A 155 -15.91 -12.90 -0.55
N HIS A 156 -15.50 -13.61 0.48
CA HIS A 156 -14.78 -14.87 0.35
C HIS A 156 -15.31 -15.89 1.36
N THR A 157 -14.96 -17.15 1.15
CA THR A 157 -15.36 -18.27 2.00
C THR A 157 -14.14 -18.85 2.69
N HIS A 158 -14.28 -19.19 3.96
CA HIS A 158 -13.29 -20.00 4.67
C HIS A 158 -13.67 -21.47 4.56
N ASP A 159 -12.70 -22.29 4.17
CA ASP A 159 -12.81 -23.72 4.31
C ASP A 159 -12.24 -24.12 5.68
N ILE A 160 -13.01 -24.91 6.44
CA ILE A 160 -12.64 -25.33 7.79
C ILE A 160 -12.69 -26.84 7.80
N ASP A 161 -11.50 -27.45 7.86
CA ASP A 161 -11.35 -28.88 7.98
C ASP A 161 -11.26 -29.27 9.47
N ILE A 162 -12.19 -30.12 9.91
CA ILE A 162 -12.16 -30.72 11.26
C ILE A 162 -11.80 -32.19 11.07
N PRO A 163 -10.61 -32.63 11.52
CA PRO A 163 -10.20 -34.02 11.44
C PRO A 163 -11.18 -34.95 12.15
N ASP A 164 -11.20 -36.23 11.73
CA ASP A 164 -11.98 -37.28 12.38
C ASP A 164 -11.79 -37.26 13.90
N HIS A 165 -12.89 -37.07 14.62
CA HIS A 165 -12.92 -37.05 16.08
C HIS A 165 -14.00 -37.97 16.63
N THR A 166 -13.79 -38.45 17.85
CA THR A 166 -14.74 -39.30 18.57
C THR A 166 -15.42 -38.54 19.69
N HIS A 167 -16.72 -38.76 19.88
CA HIS A 167 -17.44 -38.28 21.06
C HIS A 167 -17.32 -39.32 22.18
N GLU A 168 -17.00 -38.86 23.39
CA GLU A 168 -16.98 -39.71 24.57
C GLU A 168 -18.41 -40.13 24.95
N ILE A 169 -18.58 -41.41 25.24
CA ILE A 169 -19.78 -41.97 25.85
C ILE A 169 -19.46 -42.27 27.31
N GLU A 170 -20.30 -41.77 28.21
CA GLU A 170 -20.18 -42.09 29.63
C GLU A 170 -21.04 -43.32 29.92
N HIS A 171 -20.40 -44.38 30.37
CA HIS A 171 -21.06 -45.60 30.84
C HIS A 171 -21.42 -45.45 32.32
N GLY A 172 -22.64 -45.83 32.69
CA GLY A 172 -23.11 -45.67 34.05
C GLY A 172 -24.60 -45.94 34.18
N ILE A 173 -25.08 -46.05 35.41
CA ILE A 173 -26.50 -46.24 35.71
C ILE A 173 -27.13 -44.85 35.89
N PHE A 174 -27.69 -44.31 34.81
CA PHE A 174 -28.29 -42.98 34.81
C PHE A 174 -29.78 -43.07 35.09
N LYS A 175 -30.20 -42.47 36.21
CA LYS A 175 -31.62 -42.31 36.52
C LYS A 175 -32.22 -41.23 35.64
N LEU A 176 -33.27 -41.56 34.88
CA LEU A 176 -34.05 -40.53 34.20
C LEU A 176 -34.79 -39.66 35.23
N SER A 177 -34.71 -38.34 35.04
CA SER A 177 -35.43 -37.35 35.83
C SER A 177 -36.93 -37.33 35.51
N GLU A 178 -37.30 -37.77 34.31
CA GLU A 178 -38.65 -37.75 33.79
C GLU A 178 -39.16 -39.16 33.50
N LYS A 179 -40.47 -39.35 33.67
CA LYS A 179 -41.16 -40.60 33.35
C LYS A 179 -42.00 -40.40 32.09
N PRO A 180 -42.25 -41.46 31.29
CA PRO A 180 -43.27 -41.40 30.25
C PRO A 180 -44.61 -40.97 30.84
N THR A 181 -45.33 -40.10 30.12
CA THR A 181 -46.65 -39.60 30.53
C THR A 181 -47.77 -40.23 29.75
N ALA A 182 -47.46 -40.87 28.61
CA ALA A 182 -48.43 -41.55 27.78
C ALA A 182 -47.84 -42.79 27.09
N VAL A 183 -48.71 -43.71 26.69
CA VAL A 183 -48.39 -44.82 25.79
C VAL A 183 -49.32 -44.79 24.58
N THR A 184 -48.84 -45.25 23.43
CA THR A 184 -49.67 -45.59 22.29
C THR A 184 -49.74 -47.10 22.20
N ILE A 185 -50.96 -47.64 22.16
CA ILE A 185 -51.20 -49.08 21.98
C ILE A 185 -51.82 -49.29 20.62
N LYS A 186 -51.24 -50.20 19.82
CA LYS A 186 -51.83 -50.66 18.56
C LYS A 186 -52.06 -52.16 18.62
N VAL A 187 -53.19 -52.60 18.07
CA VAL A 187 -53.51 -54.01 17.85
C VAL A 187 -53.78 -54.17 16.37
N ASP A 188 -53.01 -55.03 15.71
CA ASP A 188 -53.02 -55.24 14.25
C ASP A 188 -52.94 -53.92 13.45
N GLY A 189 -52.14 -52.97 13.96
CA GLY A 189 -51.98 -51.65 13.38
C GLY A 189 -53.07 -50.62 13.74
N GLN A 190 -54.20 -51.05 14.32
CA GLN A 190 -55.25 -50.15 14.79
C GLN A 190 -54.91 -49.56 16.17
N VAL A 191 -54.90 -48.23 16.27
CA VAL A 191 -54.65 -47.52 17.54
C VAL A 191 -55.86 -47.67 18.47
N ILE A 192 -55.60 -48.08 19.71
CA ILE A 192 -56.59 -48.06 20.78
C ILE A 192 -56.68 -46.64 21.34
N PRO A 193 -57.89 -46.08 21.57
CA PRO A 193 -58.09 -44.76 22.19
C PRO A 193 -57.82 -44.81 23.71
N TYR A 194 -56.61 -45.23 24.07
CA TYR A 194 -56.13 -45.32 25.43
C TYR A 194 -54.67 -44.87 25.50
N THR A 195 -54.41 -43.82 26.27
CA THR A 195 -53.09 -43.16 26.30
C THR A 195 -52.45 -43.11 27.67
N GLN A 196 -53.10 -43.60 28.72
CA GLN A 196 -52.55 -43.57 30.08
C GLN A 196 -51.47 -44.65 30.30
N THR A 197 -50.60 -44.42 31.28
CA THR A 197 -49.44 -45.29 31.54
C THR A 197 -49.72 -46.54 32.39
N SER A 198 -50.97 -46.80 32.75
CA SER A 198 -51.36 -47.99 33.51
C SER A 198 -52.82 -48.38 33.29
N ALA A 199 -53.07 -49.57 32.76
CA ALA A 199 -54.39 -50.16 32.60
C ALA A 199 -54.49 -51.52 33.28
N THR A 200 -55.70 -51.90 33.68
CA THR A 200 -56.04 -53.27 34.06
C THR A 200 -57.20 -53.71 33.18
N SER A 201 -57.13 -54.94 32.63
CA SER A 201 -58.21 -55.54 31.84
C SER A 201 -58.67 -54.70 30.62
N LEU A 202 -57.71 -54.17 29.85
CA LEU A 202 -58.02 -53.47 28.60
C LEU A 202 -58.50 -54.48 27.55
N ASP A 203 -59.71 -54.30 27.02
CA ASP A 203 -60.26 -55.18 25.99
C ASP A 203 -59.63 -54.87 24.62
N LEU A 204 -58.91 -55.86 24.09
CA LEU A 204 -58.23 -55.78 22.81
C LEU A 204 -59.05 -56.41 21.66
N VAL A 205 -60.10 -57.18 21.99
CA VAL A 205 -60.91 -57.93 21.01
C VAL A 205 -61.53 -57.04 19.92
N PRO A 206 -62.00 -55.80 20.21
CA PRO A 206 -62.53 -54.92 19.17
C PRO A 206 -61.51 -54.51 18.10
N TYR A 207 -60.22 -54.58 18.42
CA TYR A 207 -59.12 -54.07 17.58
C TYR A 207 -58.34 -55.18 16.87
N LEU A 208 -58.66 -56.45 17.15
CA LEU A 208 -58.13 -57.58 16.39
C LEU A 208 -58.78 -57.63 15.01
N SER A 209 -57.96 -57.95 14.00
CA SER A 209 -58.41 -58.10 12.62
C SER A 209 -59.46 -59.20 12.47
N ARG A 210 -60.46 -58.92 11.62
CA ARG A 210 -61.62 -59.80 11.39
C ARG A 210 -61.71 -60.28 9.96
N ASP A 211 -62.29 -61.45 9.77
CA ASP A 211 -62.69 -61.97 8.46
C ASP A 211 -63.97 -61.26 7.96
N SER A 212 -64.38 -61.59 6.73
CA SER A 212 -65.60 -61.05 6.11
C SER A 212 -66.90 -61.43 6.85
N ASN A 213 -66.85 -62.41 7.76
CA ASN A 213 -67.97 -62.86 8.57
C ASN A 213 -67.95 -62.23 9.98
N GLY A 214 -67.06 -61.27 10.24
CA GLY A 214 -66.95 -60.55 11.50
C GLY A 214 -66.28 -61.33 12.64
N LYS A 215 -65.67 -62.50 12.35
CA LYS A 215 -64.91 -63.30 13.32
C LYS A 215 -63.46 -62.87 13.32
N ILE A 216 -62.78 -62.98 14.46
CA ILE A 216 -61.33 -62.73 14.53
C ILE A 216 -60.61 -63.70 13.59
N ARG A 217 -59.69 -63.18 12.76
CA ARG A 217 -58.88 -63.99 11.83
C ARG A 217 -58.09 -65.03 12.60
N ARG A 218 -57.98 -66.25 12.06
CA ARG A 218 -57.22 -67.35 12.66
C ARG A 218 -56.14 -67.80 11.70
N GLY A 219 -55.05 -68.36 12.23
CA GLY A 219 -53.90 -68.79 11.43
C GLY A 219 -52.95 -67.66 11.02
N GLU A 220 -53.21 -66.43 11.50
CA GLU A 220 -52.36 -65.25 11.29
C GLU A 220 -51.83 -64.74 12.63
N TRP A 221 -50.74 -63.98 12.58
CA TRP A 221 -50.18 -63.33 13.76
C TRP A 221 -50.94 -62.04 14.06
N HIS A 222 -51.52 -61.98 15.25
CA HIS A 222 -52.00 -60.72 15.82
C HIS A 222 -50.87 -60.01 16.55
N THR A 223 -50.67 -58.72 16.27
CA THR A 223 -49.55 -57.94 16.81
C THR A 223 -50.07 -56.87 17.76
N VAL A 224 -49.55 -56.88 18.99
CA VAL A 224 -49.79 -55.81 19.98
C VAL A 224 -48.53 -54.98 20.12
N GLU A 225 -48.56 -53.74 19.65
CA GLU A 225 -47.47 -52.77 19.81
C GLU A 225 -47.81 -51.82 20.96
N ILE A 226 -46.87 -51.65 21.90
CA ILE A 226 -46.98 -50.68 22.99
C ILE A 226 -45.78 -49.76 22.90
N THR A 227 -46.00 -48.46 22.76
CA THR A 227 -44.94 -47.46 22.58
C THR A 227 -45.10 -46.32 23.58
N PRO A 228 -44.23 -46.17 24.58
CA PRO A 228 -44.23 -45.01 25.47
C PRO A 228 -43.77 -43.76 24.72
N ASN A 229 -44.30 -42.60 25.11
CA ASN A 229 -43.95 -41.31 24.51
C ASN A 229 -42.57 -40.76 24.91
N ASN A 230 -41.88 -41.43 25.83
CA ASN A 230 -40.52 -41.13 26.24
C ASN A 230 -39.82 -42.43 26.67
N LEU A 231 -38.52 -42.37 26.94
CA LEU A 231 -37.73 -43.51 27.43
C LEU A 231 -38.35 -44.11 28.70
N GLY A 232 -38.63 -45.41 28.65
CA GLY A 232 -39.23 -46.11 29.77
C GLY A 232 -39.35 -47.62 29.52
N ARG A 233 -39.60 -48.37 30.59
CA ARG A 233 -39.81 -49.82 30.54
C ARG A 233 -41.31 -50.13 30.50
N ILE A 234 -41.70 -51.00 29.58
CA ILE A 234 -43.07 -51.53 29.49
C ILE A 234 -43.12 -52.83 30.29
N THR A 235 -44.17 -53.00 31.10
CA THR A 235 -44.54 -54.28 31.71
C THR A 235 -45.98 -54.55 31.35
N ALA A 236 -46.23 -55.62 30.61
CA ALA A 236 -47.56 -56.00 30.18
C ALA A 236 -47.75 -57.51 30.40
N GLN A 237 -48.96 -57.88 30.78
CA GLN A 237 -49.42 -59.26 30.79
C GLN A 237 -50.61 -59.32 29.84
N ILE A 238 -50.51 -60.19 28.84
CA ILE A 238 -51.59 -60.42 27.87
C ILE A 238 -52.20 -61.77 28.22
N THR A 239 -53.51 -61.78 28.43
CA THR A 239 -54.27 -62.99 28.70
C THR A 239 -55.16 -63.25 27.49
N ASN A 240 -55.04 -64.44 26.91
CA ASN A 240 -55.93 -64.92 25.86
C ASN A 240 -56.88 -65.97 26.43
N GLN A 241 -58.18 -65.80 26.22
CA GLN A 241 -59.19 -66.81 26.52
C GLN A 241 -59.93 -67.12 25.23
N PHE A 242 -59.76 -68.34 24.72
CA PHE A 242 -60.46 -68.81 23.54
C PHE A 242 -61.44 -69.93 23.92
N PHE A 243 -62.63 -69.91 23.32
CA PHE A 243 -63.58 -71.01 23.38
C PHE A 243 -63.65 -71.66 22.01
N ILE A 244 -63.21 -72.92 21.92
CA ILE A 244 -63.36 -73.71 20.69
C ILE A 244 -64.71 -74.40 20.76
N GLN A 245 -65.67 -73.95 19.95
CA GLN A 245 -66.83 -74.77 19.61
C GLN A 245 -66.50 -75.55 18.34
N SER A 246 -66.17 -76.84 18.47
CA SER A 246 -66.00 -77.73 17.33
C SER A 246 -67.35 -77.96 16.66
N ARG A 247 -67.51 -77.45 15.45
CA ARG A 247 -68.54 -77.91 14.51
C ARG A 247 -67.78 -78.51 13.35
N GLY A 248 -67.65 -79.84 13.34
CA GLY A 248 -66.87 -80.58 12.36
C GLY A 248 -67.27 -80.22 10.94
N GLY A 249 -66.36 -79.61 10.20
CA GLY A 249 -66.49 -79.26 8.79
C GLY A 249 -65.10 -78.89 8.31
N GLY A 250 -64.52 -79.72 7.44
CA GLY A 250 -63.10 -79.74 7.09
C GLY A 250 -62.58 -78.49 6.39
N ASP A 251 -61.25 -78.37 6.41
CA ASP A 251 -60.49 -77.37 5.67
C ASP A 251 -60.58 -77.67 4.16
N TYR A 252 -61.04 -76.69 3.38
CA TYR A 252 -60.88 -76.63 1.92
C TYR A 252 -60.16 -75.32 1.58
#